data_AF-A0A6L2PG26-F1
#
_entry.id   AF-A0A6L2PG26-F1
#
_cell.length_a   1.000
_cell.length_b   1.000
_cell.length_c   1.000
_cell.angle_alpha   90.00
_cell.angle_beta   90.00
_cell.angle_gamma   90.00
#
_symmetry.space_group_name_H-M   'P 1'
#
loop_
_entity.id
_entity.type
_entity.pdbx_description
1 polymer ?
#
loop_
_entity_poly.entity_id
_entity_poly.type
_entity_poly.pdbx_seq_one_letter_code
_entity_poly.pdbx_strand_id
1 'polypeptide(L)' 'MPHRSPDLTPCDFFVWGFVKDSVYVPPLSMSLKELRDRITHALQTITADMLHRVWDEFDYRVDVCRVTQGAHIEGL' A
#
# COMPACT_ATOMS: atom_id res chain seq x y z
N MET A 1 -17.98 12.82 -16.65
CA MET A 1 -18.03 11.97 -15.44
C MET A 1 -16.66 11.30 -15.32
N PRO A 2 -15.71 11.73 -14.48
CA PRO A 2 -14.39 11.11 -14.53
C PRO A 2 -14.39 9.79 -13.75
N HIS A 3 -14.00 8.76 -14.50
CA HIS A 3 -13.41 7.47 -14.18
C HIS A 3 -13.29 7.12 -12.69
N ARG A 4 -13.86 5.97 -12.32
CA ARG A 4 -13.65 5.30 -11.04
C ARG A 4 -12.13 5.17 -10.83
N SER A 5 -11.59 5.97 -9.91
CA SER A 5 -10.26 5.75 -9.38
C SER A 5 -10.20 4.31 -8.86
N PRO A 6 -9.31 3.45 -9.36
CA PRO A 6 -9.05 2.18 -8.68
C PRO A 6 -8.59 2.55 -7.28
N ASP A 7 -9.27 2.03 -6.27
CA ASP A 7 -9.26 2.48 -4.87
C ASP A 7 -7.93 3.14 -4.46
N LEU A 8 -7.90 4.48 -4.47
CA LEU A 8 -6.74 5.33 -4.22
C LEU A 8 -6.39 5.41 -2.72
N THR A 9 -6.91 4.50 -1.91
CA THR A 9 -6.63 4.40 -0.49
C THR A 9 -5.19 3.91 -0.34
N PRO A 10 -4.26 4.76 0.13
CA PRO A 10 -2.83 4.39 0.28
C PRO A 10 -2.65 3.15 1.15
N CYS A 11 -3.54 2.98 2.13
CA CYS A 11 -3.64 1.79 2.96
C CYS A 11 -3.93 0.51 2.16
N ASP A 12 -4.85 0.51 1.19
CA ASP A 12 -5.19 -0.74 0.49
C ASP A 12 -4.02 -1.21 -0.39
N PHE A 13 -3.31 -0.28 -1.02
CA PHE A 13 -2.07 -0.60 -1.76
C PHE A 13 -0.95 -1.08 -0.82
N PHE A 14 -0.73 -0.36 0.28
CA PHE A 14 0.31 -0.70 1.25
C PHE A 14 0.04 -2.05 1.94
N VAL A 15 -1.15 -2.23 2.50
CA VAL A 15 -1.54 -3.46 3.21
C VAL A 15 -1.44 -4.65 2.28
N TRP A 16 -1.92 -4.53 1.04
CA TRP A 16 -1.82 -5.62 0.08
C TRP A 16 -0.37 -5.97 -0.28
N GLY A 17 0.48 -4.96 -0.52
CA GLY A 17 1.91 -5.16 -0.78
C GLY A 17 2.61 -5.82 0.42
N PHE A 18 2.41 -5.28 1.62
CA PHE A 18 3.01 -5.76 2.85
C PHE A 18 2.60 -7.20 3.19
N VAL A 19 1.31 -7.53 3.08
CA VAL A 19 0.81 -8.88 3.33
C VAL A 19 1.39 -9.85 2.31
N LYS A 20 1.46 -9.47 1.03
CA LYS A 20 2.08 -10.31 0.00
C LYS A 20 3.54 -10.59 0.34
N ASP A 21 4.33 -9.56 0.63
CA ASP A 21 5.75 -9.72 0.94
C ASP A 21 5.97 -10.58 2.19
N SER A 22 5.10 -10.48 3.18
CA SER A 22 5.16 -11.30 4.41
C SER A 22 4.73 -12.76 4.20
N VAL A 23 3.72 -12.98 3.36
CA VAL A 23 3.12 -14.31 3.13
C VAL A 23 3.94 -15.15 2.15
N TYR A 24 4.66 -14.54 1.21
CA TYR A 24 5.44 -15.26 0.19
C TYR A 24 6.93 -15.45 0.54
N VAL A 25 7.33 -15.26 1.81
CA VAL A 25 8.70 -15.58 2.28
C VAL A 25 8.94 -17.11 2.32
N PRO A 26 10.05 -17.63 1.77
CA PRO A 26 10.40 -19.05 1.88
C PRO A 26 10.66 -19.50 3.33
N PRO A 27 10.34 -20.75 3.70
CA PRO A 27 9.66 -21.76 2.88
C PRO A 27 8.19 -21.40 2.64
N LEU A 28 7.70 -21.70 1.43
CA LEU A 28 6.30 -21.46 1.07
C LEU A 28 5.39 -22.40 1.87
N SER A 29 4.21 -21.91 2.23
CA SER A 29 3.18 -22.70 2.91
C SER A 29 2.74 -23.89 2.06
N MET A 30 2.72 -25.08 2.65
CA MET A 30 2.34 -26.34 2.01
C MET A 30 0.86 -26.67 2.21
N SER A 31 0.17 -25.92 3.09
CA SER A 31 -1.25 -26.08 3.36
C SER A 31 -2.02 -24.76 3.41
N LEU A 32 -3.34 -24.82 3.15
CA LEU A 32 -4.24 -23.67 3.32
C LEU A 32 -4.29 -23.16 4.76
N LYS A 33 -4.06 -24.02 5.75
CA LYS A 33 -4.03 -23.62 7.15
C LYS A 33 -2.82 -22.73 7.43
N GLU A 34 -1.64 -23.17 7.03
CA GLU A 34 -0.41 -22.37 7.16
C GLU A 34 -0.51 -21.03 6.41
N LEU A 35 -1.11 -21.04 5.21
CA LEU A 35 -1.32 -19.81 4.45
C LEU A 35 -2.23 -18.83 5.21
N ARG A 36 -3.33 -19.32 5.79
CA ARG A 36 -4.23 -18.50 6.62
C ARG A 36 -3.51 -17.96 7.85
N ASP A 37 -2.76 -18.80 8.56
CA ASP A 37 -2.01 -18.40 9.75
C ASP A 37 -0.97 -17.31 9.42
N ARG A 38 -0.29 -17.42 8.28
CA ARG A 38 0.66 -16.40 7.79
C ARG A 38 -0.02 -15.09 7.42
N ILE A 39 -1.18 -15.13 6.76
CA ILE A 39 -1.96 -13.92 6.45
C ILE A 39 -2.41 -13.24 7.74
N THR A 40 -2.94 -14.00 8.71
CA THR A 40 -3.36 -13.46 10.00
C THR A 40 -2.18 -12.84 10.75
N HIS A 41 -1.03 -13.52 10.77
CA HIS A 41 0.17 -12.98 11.41
C HIS A 41 0.66 -11.70 10.71
N ALA A 42 0.70 -11.67 9.38
CA ALA A 42 1.07 -10.48 8.62
C ALA A 42 0.12 -9.29 8.87
N LEU A 43 -1.18 -9.53 9.02
CA LEU A 43 -2.11 -8.46 9.38
C LEU A 43 -1.91 -7.97 10.81
N GLN A 44 -1.55 -8.86 11.75
CA GLN A 44 -1.29 -8.51 13.15
C GLN A 44 0.01 -7.70 13.35
N THR A 45 0.97 -7.80 12.43
CA THR A 45 2.22 -7.02 12.50
C THR A 45 2.07 -5.60 11.97
N ILE A 46 0.96 -5.29 11.29
CA ILE A 46 0.66 -3.92 10.83
C ILE A 46 0.30 -3.07 12.04
N THR A 47 1.14 -2.08 12.33
CA THR A 47 0.92 -1.15 13.45
C THR A 47 0.23 0.12 13.00
N ALA A 48 -0.37 0.84 13.94
CA ALA A 48 -0.94 2.17 13.67
C ALA A 48 0.13 3.15 13.16
N ASP A 49 1.37 3.10 13.68
CA ASP A 49 2.48 3.95 13.23
C ASP A 49 2.82 3.71 11.74
N MET A 50 2.80 2.46 11.27
CA MET A 50 3.00 2.17 9.84
C MET A 50 1.91 2.82 8.99
N LEU A 51 0.64 2.70 9.41
CA LEU A 51 -0.48 3.30 8.70
C LEU A 51 -0.40 4.83 8.70
N HIS A 52 -0.04 5.45 9.82
CA HIS A 52 0.16 6.89 9.90
C HIS A 52 1.24 7.37 8.91
N ARG A 53 2.38 6.68 8.82
CA ARG A 53 3.43 7.04 7.85
C ARG A 53 2.98 6.93 6.41
N VAL A 54 2.18 5.91 6.08
CA VAL A 54 1.60 5.74 4.74
C VAL A 54 0.67 6.91 4.40
N TRP A 55 -0.12 7.38 5.37
CA TRP A 55 -0.94 8.58 5.21
C TRP A 55 -0.12 9.86 5.08
N ASP A 56 0.91 10.04 5.91
CA ASP A 56 1.78 11.22 5.85
C ASP A 56 2.51 11.31 4.51
N GLU A 57 3.02 10.17 4.00
CA GLU A 57 3.67 10.13 2.69
C GLU A 57 2.68 10.45 1.56
N PHE A 58 1.46 9.94 1.67
CA PHE A 58 0.42 10.25 0.69
C PHE A 58 0.06 11.74 0.71
N ASP A 59 -0.16 12.32 1.88
CA ASP A 59 -0.47 13.74 2.03
C ASP A 59 0.67 14.62 1.50
N TYR A 60 1.92 14.25 1.80
CA TYR A 60 3.11 14.91 1.24
C TYR A 60 3.11 14.86 -0.30
N ARG A 61 2.85 13.70 -0.91
CA ARG A 61 2.79 13.58 -2.38
C ARG A 61 1.65 14.39 -2.97
N VAL A 62 0.49 14.43 -2.32
CA VAL A 62 -0.65 15.26 -2.73
C VAL A 62 -0.29 16.75 -2.65
N ASP A 63 0.37 17.18 -1.58
CA ASP A 63 0.84 18.56 -1.42
C ASP A 63 1.85 18.95 -2.48
N VAL A 64 2.87 18.11 -2.72
CA VAL A 64 3.86 18.33 -3.78
C VAL A 64 3.18 18.43 -5.15
N CYS A 65 2.26 17.54 -5.49
CA CYS A 65 1.49 17.60 -6.74
C CYS A 65 0.69 18.91 -6.88
N ARG A 66 0.13 19.41 -5.77
CA ARG A 66 -0.58 20.69 -5.73
C ARG A 66 0.37 21.87 -5.94
N VAL A 67 1.50 21.91 -5.23
CA VAL A 67 2.50 22.99 -5.35
C VAL A 67 3.12 23.02 -6.74
N THR A 68 3.34 21.86 -7.35
CA THR A 68 3.88 21.74 -8.72
C THR A 68 2.84 21.97 -9.83
N GLN A 69 1.59 22.33 -9.48
CA GLN A 69 0.47 22.55 -10.41
C GLN A 69 0.25 21.43 -11.45
N GLY A 70 0.71 20.21 -11.18
CA GLY A 70 0.70 19.14 -12.19
C GLY A 70 1.52 19.47 -13.44
N ALA A 71 2.67 20.14 -13.29
CA ALA A 71 3.59 20.45 -14.38
C ALA A 71 4.12 19.16 -15.04
N HIS A 72 3.30 18.62 -15.93
CA HIS A 72 3.75 17.85 -17.06
C HIS A 72 4.55 18.83 -17.91
N ILE A 73 5.87 18.70 -17.90
CA ILE A 73 6.70 19.32 -18.92
C ILE A 73 6.46 18.51 -20.20
N GLU A 74 5.36 18.78 -20.88
CA GLU A 74 5.27 18.53 -22.31
C GLU A 74 6.15 19.60 -22.98
N GLY A 75 7.35 19.22 -23.41
CA GLY A 75 8.23 20.15 -24.10
C GLY A 75 9.70 19.76 -24.12
N LEU A 76 10.02 18.65 -24.77
CA LEU A 76 11.22 18.49 -25.60
C LEU A 76 10.91 17.50 -26.73
#